data_AF-A0A4R3XHR8-F1
#
_entry.id   AF-A0A4R3XHR8-F1
#
_cell.length_a   1.000
_cell.length_b   1.000
_cell.length_c   1.000
_cell.angle_alpha   90.00
_cell.angle_beta   90.00
_cell.angle_gamma   90.00
#
_symmetry.space_group_name_H-M   'P 1'
#
loop_
_entity.id
_entity.type
_entity.pdbx_description
1 polymer ?
#
loop_
_entity_poly.entity_id
_entity_poly.type
_entity_poly.pdbx_seq_one_letter_code
_entity_poly.pdbx_strand_id
1 'polypeptide(L)'
;MTTISTRPHRETGDPHWIEWVTGTVSALLVIAMIGWIGLEALMEEDLPPEFAVTITGRAAVEGGHRVEFEIFNRANQTAAAVVVRGELIDGGQAVEEADITFDYVPAESKASGAILFLQDPGHLEIRIRALGYTDP
;
A
#
# COMPACT_ATOMS: atom_id res chain seq x y z
N MET A 1 52.49 -49.96 6.72
CA MET A 1 51.04 -50.16 6.90
C MET A 1 50.64 -49.40 8.15
N THR A 2 49.83 -48.36 8.02
CA THR A 2 49.36 -47.54 9.16
C THR A 2 47.85 -47.46 9.05
N THR A 3 47.13 -48.07 10.00
CA THR A 3 45.66 -48.06 10.03
C THR A 3 45.20 -46.89 10.89
N ILE A 4 44.63 -45.87 10.26
CA ILE A 4 43.99 -44.74 10.97
C ILE A 4 42.60 -45.21 11.40
N SER A 5 42.38 -45.29 12.72
CA SER A 5 41.06 -45.55 13.30
C SER A 5 40.33 -44.23 13.48
N THR A 6 39.36 -43.95 12.61
CA THR A 6 38.45 -42.81 12.74
C THR A 6 37.29 -43.22 13.64
N ARG A 7 37.24 -42.72 14.88
CA ARG A 7 36.06 -42.88 15.75
C ARG A 7 35.03 -41.79 15.40
N PRO A 8 33.76 -42.14 15.14
CA PRO A 8 32.72 -41.14 15.01
C PRO A 8 32.41 -40.57 16.40
N HIS A 9 32.71 -39.29 16.61
CA HIS A 9 32.28 -38.57 17.79
C HIS A 9 30.79 -38.24 17.63
N ARG A 10 29.93 -39.16 18.03
CA ARG A 10 28.53 -38.87 18.34
C ARG A 10 28.47 -38.59 19.83
N GLU A 11 28.36 -37.32 20.20
CA GLU A 11 27.94 -36.95 21.56
C GLU A 11 26.58 -37.63 21.79
N THR A 12 26.60 -38.71 22.55
CA THR A 12 25.43 -39.49 22.94
C THR A 12 25.20 -39.15 24.41
N GLY A 13 24.74 -37.92 24.67
CA GLY A 13 24.17 -37.54 25.94
C GLY A 13 22.67 -37.61 25.81
N ASP A 14 21.97 -38.21 26.78
CA ASP A 14 20.52 -38.10 26.85
C ASP A 14 20.13 -36.62 26.72
N PRO A 15 19.21 -36.25 25.82
CA PRO A 15 18.86 -34.87 25.58
C PRO A 15 18.50 -34.20 26.90
N HIS A 16 19.26 -33.16 27.25
CA HIS A 16 19.13 -32.49 28.54
C HIS A 16 17.70 -31.92 28.62
N TRP A 17 17.02 -31.98 29.77
CA TRP A 17 15.63 -31.54 29.92
C TRP A 17 15.37 -30.12 29.39
N ILE A 18 16.41 -29.27 29.47
CA ILE A 18 16.40 -27.90 28.92
C ILE A 18 16.25 -27.87 27.39
N GLU A 19 16.80 -28.84 26.67
CA GLU A 19 16.71 -28.99 25.21
C GLU A 19 15.27 -29.30 24.80
N TRP A 20 14.62 -30.22 25.51
CA TRP A 20 13.21 -30.54 25.30
C TRP A 20 12.27 -29.39 25.65
N VAL A 21 12.55 -28.67 26.75
CA VAL A 21 11.77 -27.48 27.12
C VAL A 21 11.92 -26.39 26.06
N THR A 22 13.15 -26.08 25.65
CA THR A 22 13.42 -25.05 24.65
C THR A 22 12.78 -25.43 23.31
N GLY A 23 12.96 -26.67 22.86
CA GLY A 23 12.37 -27.17 21.62
C GLY A 23 10.83 -27.12 21.64
N THR A 24 10.21 -27.52 22.75
CA THR A 24 8.75 -27.47 22.90
C THR A 24 8.23 -26.05 22.89
N VAL A 25 8.89 -25.14 23.61
CA VAL A 25 8.52 -23.72 23.64
C VAL A 25 8.67 -23.08 22.27
N SER A 26 9.79 -23.34 21.57
CA SER A 26 10.00 -22.85 20.21
C SER A 26 8.95 -23.40 19.24
N ALA A 27 8.62 -24.69 19.31
CA ALA A 27 7.59 -25.29 18.47
C ALA A 27 6.21 -24.66 18.73
N LEU A 28 5.84 -24.45 20.00
CA LEU A 28 4.59 -23.80 20.36
C LEU A 28 4.52 -22.36 19.83
N LEU A 29 5.60 -21.59 19.92
CA LEU A 29 5.66 -20.23 19.37
C LEU A 29 5.46 -20.21 17.85
N VAL A 30 6.11 -21.15 17.14
CA VAL A 30 5.94 -21.27 15.67
C VAL A 30 4.51 -21.65 15.32
N ILE A 31 3.92 -22.63 16.02
CA ILE A 31 2.52 -23.03 15.81
C ILE A 31 1.56 -21.87 16.10
N ALA A 32 1.79 -21.12 17.19
CA ALA A 32 0.98 -19.96 17.53
C ALA A 32 1.07 -18.87 16.46
N MET A 33 2.26 -18.60 15.93
CA MET A 33 2.47 -17.64 14.85
C MET A 33 1.78 -18.07 13.55
N ILE A 34 1.92 -19.34 13.16
CA ILE A 34 1.24 -19.89 11.97
C ILE A 34 -0.28 -19.83 12.15
N GLY A 35 -0.79 -20.21 13.32
CA GLY A 35 -2.21 -20.17 13.65
C GLY A 35 -2.76 -18.75 13.62
N TRP A 36 -2.01 -17.78 14.14
CA TRP A 36 -2.37 -16.37 14.10
C TRP A 36 -2.48 -15.86 12.65
N ILE A 37 -1.44 -16.06 11.84
CA ILE A 37 -1.42 -15.63 10.44
C ILE A 37 -2.54 -16.31 9.65
N GLY A 38 -2.79 -17.59 9.90
CA GLY A 38 -3.87 -18.34 9.26
C GLY A 38 -5.27 -17.84 9.63
N LEU A 39 -5.47 -17.42 10.88
CA LEU A 39 -6.74 -16.80 11.30
C LEU A 39 -6.96 -15.45 10.62
N GLU A 40 -5.94 -14.59 10.62
CA GLU A 40 -5.98 -13.27 9.96
C GLU A 40 -6.33 -13.43 8.47
N ALA A 41 -5.61 -14.30 7.76
CA ALA A 41 -5.81 -14.54 6.33
C ALA A 41 -7.20 -15.11 5.96
N LEU A 42 -7.90 -15.76 6.90
CA LEU A 42 -9.24 -16.31 6.68
C LEU A 42 -10.35 -15.33 7.07
N MET A 43 -10.05 -14.33 7.90
CA MET A 43 -11.02 -13.37 8.43
C MET A 43 -10.99 -12.02 7.71
N GLU A 44 -9.94 -11.75 6.94
CA GLU A 44 -9.81 -10.54 6.13
C GLU A 44 -10.93 -10.48 5.07
N GLU A 45 -11.75 -9.44 5.13
CA GLU A 45 -12.76 -9.15 4.09
C GLU A 45 -12.17 -8.23 3.04
N ASP A 46 -12.38 -8.53 1.75
CA ASP A 46 -12.00 -7.64 0.67
C ASP A 46 -12.87 -6.38 0.69
N LEU A 47 -12.27 -5.26 1.08
CA LEU A 47 -12.89 -3.95 1.03
C LEU A 47 -12.67 -3.37 -0.37
N PRO A 48 -13.73 -2.93 -1.07
CA PRO A 48 -13.57 -2.30 -2.38
C PRO A 48 -12.82 -0.97 -2.24
N PRO A 49 -12.04 -0.54 -3.26
CA PRO A 49 -11.27 0.69 -3.23
C PRO A 49 -12.06 1.92 -2.76
N GLU A 50 -11.51 2.63 -1.77
CA GLU A 50 -12.07 3.87 -1.23
C GLU A 50 -11.00 4.97 -1.24
N PHE A 51 -11.21 6.02 -2.04
CA PHE A 51 -10.20 7.05 -2.25
C PHE A 51 -10.44 8.32 -1.45
N ALA A 52 -9.34 8.85 -0.89
CA ALA A 52 -9.27 10.18 -0.31
C ALA A 52 -8.22 11.00 -1.05
N VAL A 53 -8.57 12.22 -1.46
CA VAL A 53 -7.64 13.11 -2.18
C VAL A 53 -7.28 14.31 -1.32
N THR A 54 -5.99 14.66 -1.32
CA THR A 54 -5.46 15.83 -0.62
C THR A 54 -4.56 16.63 -1.55
N ILE A 55 -4.84 17.93 -1.70
CA ILE A 55 -3.96 18.84 -2.45
C ILE A 55 -2.71 19.11 -1.62
N THR A 56 -1.54 18.88 -2.18
CA THR A 56 -0.24 19.03 -1.52
C THR A 56 0.53 20.26 -2.01
N GLY A 57 0.23 20.78 -3.20
CA GLY A 57 0.96 21.90 -3.76
C GLY A 57 0.23 22.65 -4.87
N ARG A 58 0.59 23.91 -5.06
CA ARG A 58 0.16 24.76 -6.18
C ARG A 58 1.36 25.56 -6.67
N ALA A 59 1.65 25.52 -7.97
CA ALA A 59 2.76 26.25 -8.56
C ALA A 59 2.41 26.73 -9.97
N ALA A 60 2.88 27.93 -10.34
CA ALA A 60 2.89 28.34 -11.74
C ALA A 60 3.98 27.56 -12.49
N VAL A 61 3.68 27.15 -13.73
CA VAL A 61 4.59 26.40 -14.60
C VAL A 61 4.59 27.01 -16.00
N GLU A 62 5.53 26.60 -16.84
CA GLU A 62 5.48 26.95 -18.25
C GLU A 62 4.20 26.37 -18.88
N GLY A 63 3.34 27.25 -19.41
CA GLY A 63 2.08 26.85 -20.05
C GLY A 63 0.87 26.76 -19.12
N GLY A 64 0.96 27.16 -17.84
CA GLY A 64 -0.20 27.23 -16.96
C GLY A 64 0.14 27.06 -15.47
N HIS A 65 -0.68 26.28 -14.78
CA HIS A 65 -0.64 26.10 -13.33
C HIS A 65 -0.70 24.61 -12.98
N ARG A 66 0.19 24.17 -12.10
CA ARG A 66 0.25 22.81 -11.59
C ARG A 66 -0.36 22.74 -10.20
N VAL A 67 -1.29 21.81 -10.02
CA VAL A 67 -1.89 21.47 -8.73
C VAL A 67 -1.50 20.04 -8.40
N GLU A 68 -0.63 19.88 -7.41
CA GLU A 68 -0.14 18.59 -6.92
C GLU A 68 -1.09 18.04 -5.86
N PHE A 69 -1.32 16.73 -5.88
CA PHE A 69 -2.19 16.05 -4.93
C PHE A 69 -1.70 14.64 -4.63
N GLU A 70 -2.11 14.13 -3.48
CA GLU A 70 -2.02 12.73 -3.09
C GLU A 70 -3.41 12.10 -3.12
N ILE A 71 -3.50 10.89 -3.66
CA ILE A 71 -4.65 9.99 -3.53
C ILE A 71 -4.28 8.85 -2.59
N PHE A 72 -5.10 8.62 -1.57
CA PHE A 72 -4.93 7.54 -0.60
C PHE A 72 -6.08 6.54 -0.78
N ASN A 73 -5.74 5.27 -0.99
CA ASN A 73 -6.71 4.19 -0.96
C ASN A 73 -6.80 3.64 0.47
N ARG A 74 -7.96 3.80 1.10
CA ARG A 74 -8.21 3.32 2.47
C ARG A 74 -8.51 1.82 2.53
N ALA A 75 -8.79 1.21 1.40
CA ALA A 75 -9.19 -0.19 1.33
C ALA A 75 -7.98 -1.11 1.24
N ASN A 76 -8.18 -2.38 1.61
CA ASN A 76 -7.17 -3.44 1.51
C ASN A 76 -7.08 -4.06 0.10
N GLN A 77 -7.86 -3.57 -0.87
CA GLN A 77 -7.77 -3.98 -2.28
C GLN A 77 -7.11 -2.89 -3.14
N THR A 78 -6.21 -3.32 -4.04
CA THR A 78 -5.56 -2.42 -5.01
C THR A 78 -6.53 -2.05 -6.12
N ALA A 79 -6.49 -0.80 -6.57
CA ALA A 79 -7.25 -0.35 -7.74
C ALA A 79 -6.33 -0.10 -8.93
N ALA A 80 -6.81 -0.41 -10.13
CA ALA A 80 -6.14 -0.13 -11.39
C ALA A 80 -6.87 0.95 -12.21
N ALA A 81 -6.15 1.57 -13.14
CA ALA A 81 -6.68 2.56 -14.09
C ALA A 81 -7.58 3.62 -13.42
N VAL A 82 -7.13 4.16 -12.29
CA VAL A 82 -7.91 5.10 -11.47
C VAL A 82 -7.94 6.44 -12.17
N VAL A 83 -9.10 6.82 -12.69
CA VAL A 83 -9.33 8.11 -13.33
C VAL A 83 -9.65 9.14 -12.27
N VAL A 84 -8.90 10.22 -12.22
CA VAL A 84 -9.08 11.34 -11.29
C VAL A 84 -9.34 12.60 -12.10
N ARG A 85 -10.40 13.33 -11.73
CA ARG A 85 -10.75 14.63 -12.32
C ARG A 85 -10.47 15.75 -11.34
N GLY A 86 -9.85 16.80 -11.84
CA GLY A 86 -9.75 18.11 -11.20
C GLY A 86 -10.63 19.10 -11.93
N GLU A 87 -11.41 19.86 -11.17
CA GLU A 87 -12.31 20.90 -11.66
C GLU A 87 -11.92 22.22 -10.96
N LEU A 88 -11.68 23.29 -11.73
CA LEU A 88 -11.70 24.66 -11.20
C LEU A 88 -13.15 25.14 -11.18
N ILE A 89 -13.62 25.55 -10.02
CA ILE A 89 -14.98 26.02 -9.82
C ILE A 89 -14.97 27.54 -9.61
N ASP A 90 -15.71 28.25 -10.44
CA ASP A 90 -16.03 29.67 -10.28
C ASP A 90 -17.54 29.87 -10.21
N GLY A 91 -18.03 30.55 -9.17
CA GLY A 91 -19.46 30.78 -8.98
C GLY A 91 -20.33 29.51 -8.95
N GLY A 92 -19.76 28.35 -8.58
CA GLY A 92 -20.44 27.05 -8.55
C GLY A 92 -20.53 26.33 -9.91
N GLN A 93 -19.86 26.82 -10.95
CA GLN A 93 -19.73 26.15 -12.24
C GLN A 93 -18.27 25.74 -12.47
N ALA A 94 -18.06 24.58 -13.07
CA ALA A 94 -16.73 24.17 -13.53
C ALA A 94 -16.32 25.02 -14.74
N VAL A 95 -15.27 25.83 -14.58
CA VAL A 95 -14.71 26.68 -15.65
C VAL A 95 -13.58 25.99 -16.40
N GLU A 96 -12.91 25.04 -15.74
CA GLU A 96 -11.89 24.20 -16.35
C GLU A 96 -11.92 22.81 -15.71
N GLU A 97 -11.76 21.77 -16.54
CA GLU A 97 -11.68 20.38 -16.11
C GLU A 97 -10.48 19.70 -16.77
N ALA A 98 -9.78 18.86 -16.01
CA ALA A 98 -8.70 18.04 -16.52
C ALA A 98 -8.64 16.70 -15.78
N ASP A 99 -8.29 15.65 -16.53
CA ASP A 99 -8.26 14.28 -16.04
C ASP A 99 -6.83 13.73 -16.06
N ILE A 100 -6.50 12.92 -15.05
CA ILE A 100 -5.29 12.11 -14.99
C ILE A 100 -5.69 10.67 -14.64
N THR A 101 -4.94 9.70 -15.15
CA THR A 101 -5.11 8.29 -14.80
C THR A 101 -3.89 7.79 -14.04
N PHE A 102 -4.12 7.14 -12.91
CA PHE A 102 -3.10 6.36 -12.23
C PHE A 102 -3.20 4.91 -12.68
N ASP A 103 -2.09 4.32 -13.09
CA ASP A 103 -2.05 2.91 -13.47
C ASP A 103 -2.51 2.04 -12.30
N TYR A 104 -2.03 2.35 -11.09
CA TYR A 104 -2.43 1.69 -9.85
C TYR A 104 -2.46 2.66 -8.67
N VAL A 105 -3.38 2.39 -7.74
CA VAL A 105 -3.37 2.94 -6.38
C VAL A 105 -3.44 1.76 -5.42
N PRO A 106 -2.30 1.36 -4.81
CA PRO A 106 -2.24 0.16 -3.98
C PRO A 106 -3.12 0.23 -2.75
N ALA A 107 -3.50 -0.94 -2.25
CA ALA A 107 -4.18 -1.11 -0.97
C ALA A 107 -3.46 -0.34 0.16
N GLU A 108 -4.23 0.35 0.99
CA GLU A 108 -3.77 1.09 2.18
C GLU A 108 -2.57 2.02 1.92
N SER A 109 -2.46 2.55 0.70
CA SER A 109 -1.29 3.28 0.25
C SER A 109 -1.65 4.56 -0.51
N LYS A 110 -0.63 5.39 -0.70
CA LYS A 110 -0.72 6.69 -1.37
C LYS A 110 -0.07 6.64 -2.75
N ALA A 111 -0.67 7.33 -3.69
CA ALA A 111 -0.06 7.71 -4.96
C ALA A 111 -0.10 9.24 -5.11
N SER A 112 0.92 9.80 -5.77
CA SER A 112 1.04 11.25 -5.99
C SER A 112 0.86 11.57 -7.46
N GLY A 113 0.11 12.62 -7.76
CA GLY A 113 -0.11 13.10 -9.11
C GLY A 113 -0.23 14.62 -9.15
N ALA A 114 -0.41 15.14 -10.36
CA ALA A 114 -0.67 16.55 -10.55
C ALA A 114 -1.63 16.77 -11.71
N ILE A 115 -2.45 17.79 -11.59
CA ILE A 115 -3.31 18.29 -12.67
C ILE A 115 -2.73 19.62 -13.15
N LEU A 116 -2.70 19.78 -14.47
CA LEU A 116 -2.28 21.01 -15.12
C LEU A 116 -3.51 21.75 -15.61
N PHE A 117 -3.65 23.00 -15.18
CA PHE A 117 -4.69 23.91 -15.59
C PHE A 117 -4.09 25.05 -16.40
N LEU A 118 -4.80 25.54 -17.41
CA LEU A 118 -4.46 26.72 -18.17
C LEU A 118 -4.80 27.99 -17.39
N GLN A 119 -5.92 28.00 -16.66
CA GLN A 119 -6.31 29.12 -15.83
C GLN A 119 -5.57 29.10 -14.48
N ASP A 120 -5.30 30.29 -13.95
CA ASP A 120 -4.76 30.42 -12.59
C ASP A 120 -5.84 30.01 -11.58
N PRO A 121 -5.61 28.93 -10.81
CA PRO A 121 -6.57 28.54 -9.78
C PRO A 121 -6.67 29.57 -8.65
N GLY A 122 -5.69 30.45 -8.44
CA GLY A 122 -5.77 31.56 -7.49
C GLY A 122 -6.53 31.25 -6.19
N HIS A 123 -7.67 31.92 -6.01
CA HIS A 123 -8.64 31.70 -4.92
C HIS A 123 -9.87 30.86 -5.32
N LEU A 124 -9.92 30.36 -6.56
CA LEU A 124 -10.99 29.50 -7.03
C LEU A 124 -11.02 28.19 -6.24
N GLU A 125 -12.22 27.63 -6.09
CA GLU A 125 -12.39 26.31 -5.50
C GLU A 125 -11.83 25.27 -6.46
N ILE A 126 -10.98 24.38 -5.95
CA ILE A 126 -10.46 23.25 -6.72
C ILE A 126 -11.11 21.99 -6.16
N ARG A 127 -11.83 21.27 -7.00
CA ARG A 127 -12.42 19.98 -6.65
C ARG A 127 -11.66 18.87 -7.34
N ILE A 128 -11.08 17.95 -6.55
CA ILE A 128 -10.43 16.76 -7.10
C ILE A 128 -11.13 15.52 -6.57
N ARG A 129 -11.52 14.61 -7.46
CA ARG A 129 -12.21 13.36 -7.12
C ARG A 129 -11.82 12.23 -8.07
N ALA A 130 -11.80 11.00 -7.55
CA ALA A 130 -11.79 9.82 -8.40
C ALA A 130 -13.15 9.68 -9.11
N LEU A 131 -13.13 9.36 -10.40
CA LEU A 131 -14.32 9.13 -11.23
C LEU A 131 -14.63 7.64 -11.38
N GLY A 132 -13.60 6.79 -11.40
CA GLY A 132 -13.72 5.36 -11.61
C GLY A 132 -12.38 4.65 -11.50
N TYR A 133 -12.44 3.32 -11.44
CA TYR A 133 -11.31 2.41 -11.38
C TYR A 133 -11.72 1.06 -11.99
N THR A 134 -10.74 0.20 -12.25
CA THR A 134 -10.94 -1.21 -12.57
C THR A 134 -10.30 -2.09 -11.51
N ASP A 135 -10.80 -3.32 -11.37
CA ASP A 135 -10.10 -4.35 -10.60
C ASP A 135 -8.74 -4.65 -11.28
N PRO A 136 -7.68 -4.91 -10.50
CA PRO A 136 -6.31 -5.11 -11.00
C PRO A 136 -6.10 -6.47 -11.69
#